data_AF-A0A086PRV2-F1
#
_entry.id   AF-A0A086PRV2-F1
#
_cell.length_a   1.000
_cell.length_b   1.000
_cell.length_c   1.000
_cell.angle_alpha   90.00
_cell.angle_beta   90.00
_cell.angle_gamma   90.00
#
_symmetry.space_group_name_H-M   'P 1'
#
loop_
_entity.id
_entity.type
_entity.pdbx_description
1 polymer ?
#
loop_
_entity_poly.entity_id
_entity_poly.type
_entity_poly.pdbx_seq_one_letter_code
_entity_poly.pdbx_strand_id
1 'polypeptide(L)'
;MAESAVAPSATKSNAVQLTPVEAFRACVLIDEALRQLSFVSKLVPAGHTARRDELSLSKGDDIVRMIQEQSSLQEKFKELTDSKQQLRGLSNIEKLKNVEAELEEVSQKLREANKELCRNLKQNPNLQENAVKLQLERQKVEEWYADVRDELQDAYTFKSLQDRVAQEKHQQEKLNEVKKRTRESAQAVRLLEAELKKETAEYEREMKQTNAEISSLKEELQQNRLKSSLKLSFEEKQLAAQEQALLRVFQQKEIELQRQLAKELSEAYLEEFAHTEILKFSREYIQNVQDEKQAWHERFTKETEEKQKELTALLKHQNSLLRTLAVAQQRLDEDRERKDAEEKAAIAKAAILVERSKQAEKLKQAASTIRHFARLYLKRIQETLQESKKSKGKGKLKGKGKR
;
A
#
# COMPACT_ATOMS: atom_id res chain seq x y z
N MET A 1 -8.00 -0.34 -79.36
CA MET A 1 -8.87 -1.24 -80.15
C MET A 1 -9.74 -0.38 -81.03
N ALA A 2 -9.84 -0.76 -82.30
CA ALA A 2 -10.22 0.09 -83.42
C ALA A 2 -11.65 0.64 -83.33
N GLU A 3 -11.78 1.94 -83.60
CA GLU A 3 -13.04 2.59 -83.99
C GLU A 3 -13.55 1.95 -85.29
N SER A 4 -14.62 1.16 -85.18
CA SER A 4 -15.39 0.70 -86.33
C SER A 4 -16.58 1.65 -86.49
N ALA A 5 -16.38 2.64 -87.36
CA ALA A 5 -17.45 3.47 -87.88
C ALA A 5 -18.39 2.61 -88.74
N VAL A 6 -19.52 2.19 -88.18
CA VAL A 6 -20.60 1.56 -88.93
C VAL A 6 -21.39 2.68 -89.60
N ALA A 7 -21.08 2.91 -90.88
CA ALA A 7 -21.87 3.77 -91.74
C ALA A 7 -23.30 3.20 -91.89
N PRO A 8 -24.36 4.01 -91.78
CA PRO A 8 -25.71 3.54 -92.07
C PRO A 8 -25.81 3.31 -93.57
N SER A 9 -26.00 2.04 -93.96
CA SER A 9 -26.32 1.65 -95.33
C SER A 9 -27.68 2.26 -95.69
N ALA A 10 -27.67 3.45 -96.27
CA ALA A 10 -28.81 4.03 -96.94
C ALA A 10 -29.13 3.19 -98.17
N THR A 11 -29.94 2.15 -98.00
CA THR A 11 -30.68 1.52 -99.08
C THR A 11 -31.56 2.60 -99.70
N LYS A 12 -31.09 3.19 -100.80
CA LYS A 12 -31.93 4.00 -101.69
C LYS A 12 -33.08 3.10 -102.13
N SER A 13 -34.27 3.28 -101.57
CA SER A 13 -35.47 2.66 -102.10
C SER A 13 -35.68 3.24 -103.49
N ASN A 14 -35.28 2.48 -104.52
CA ASN A 14 -35.71 2.76 -105.87
C ASN A 14 -37.24 2.82 -105.82
N ALA A 15 -37.79 3.94 -106.30
CA ALA A 15 -39.23 4.09 -106.47
C ALA A 15 -39.74 2.87 -107.24
N VAL A 16 -40.56 2.04 -106.62
CA VAL A 16 -41.33 1.06 -107.39
C VAL A 16 -42.35 1.87 -108.17
N GLN A 17 -42.00 2.23 -109.41
CA GLN A 17 -42.91 2.86 -110.36
C GLN A 17 -43.71 1.76 -111.03
N LEU A 18 -45.04 1.89 -110.95
CA LEU A 18 -45.96 0.98 -111.59
C LEU A 18 -46.21 1.44 -113.03
N THR A 19 -46.55 0.49 -113.90
CA THR A 19 -47.07 0.87 -115.22
C THR A 19 -48.44 1.55 -115.06
N PRO A 20 -48.86 2.43 -116.00
CA PRO A 20 -50.16 3.09 -115.91
C PRO A 20 -51.34 2.12 -115.78
N VAL A 21 -51.25 0.94 -116.40
CA VAL A 21 -52.27 -0.11 -116.33
C VAL A 21 -52.29 -0.78 -114.95
N GLU A 22 -51.13 -1.03 -114.35
CA GLU A 22 -51.02 -1.59 -113.00
C GLU A 22 -51.50 -0.62 -111.94
N ALA A 23 -51.12 0.66 -112.06
CA ALA A 23 -51.57 1.71 -111.15
C ALA A 23 -53.09 1.90 -111.23
N PHE A 24 -53.67 1.93 -112.44
CA PHE A 24 -55.12 2.00 -112.61
C PHE A 24 -55.85 0.80 -111.97
N ARG A 25 -55.34 -0.42 -112.17
CA ARG A 25 -55.90 -1.62 -111.51
C ARG A 25 -55.80 -1.53 -109.99
N ALA A 26 -54.68 -1.03 -109.46
CA ALA A 26 -54.50 -0.82 -108.03
C ALA A 26 -55.46 0.25 -107.47
N CYS A 27 -55.67 1.36 -108.19
CA CYS A 27 -56.64 2.38 -107.79
C CYS A 27 -58.06 1.82 -107.70
N VAL A 28 -58.51 1.03 -108.68
CA VAL A 28 -59.84 0.39 -108.64
C VAL A 28 -60.00 -0.52 -107.41
N LEU A 29 -58.96 -1.26 -107.04
CA LEU A 29 -58.97 -2.11 -105.85
C LEU A 29 -58.99 -1.29 -104.56
N ILE A 30 -58.25 -0.18 -104.51
CA ILE A 30 -58.22 0.71 -103.35
C ILE A 30 -59.55 1.45 -103.19
N ASP A 31 -60.18 1.90 -104.29
CA ASP A 31 -61.50 2.51 -104.28
C ASP A 31 -62.56 1.56 -103.72
N GLU A 32 -62.50 0.28 -104.12
CA GLU A 32 -63.37 -0.75 -103.55
C GLU A 32 -63.08 -1.01 -102.07
N ALA A 33 -61.80 -1.05 -101.67
CA ALA A 33 -61.40 -1.18 -100.27
C ALA A 33 -61.86 0.01 -99.42
N LEU A 34 -61.75 1.25 -99.92
CA LEU A 34 -62.24 2.46 -99.27
C LEU A 34 -63.77 2.46 -99.14
N ARG A 35 -64.50 1.99 -100.16
CA ARG A 35 -65.96 1.80 -100.06
C ARG A 35 -66.31 0.81 -98.96
N GLN A 36 -65.63 -0.34 -98.91
CA GLN A 36 -65.84 -1.36 -97.88
C GLN A 36 -65.48 -0.86 -96.47
N LEU A 37 -64.36 -0.16 -96.31
CA LEU A 37 -63.95 0.48 -95.07
C LEU A 37 -64.98 1.51 -94.62
N SER A 38 -65.42 2.39 -95.52
CA SER A 38 -66.46 3.39 -95.23
C SER A 38 -67.79 2.73 -94.82
N PHE A 39 -68.14 1.59 -95.44
CA PHE A 39 -69.31 0.81 -95.08
C PHE A 39 -69.17 0.20 -93.70
N VAL A 40 -68.01 -0.37 -93.37
CA VAL A 40 -67.70 -0.92 -92.04
C VAL A 40 -67.67 0.17 -90.96
N SER A 41 -67.16 1.37 -91.28
CA SER A 41 -67.23 2.55 -90.42
C SER A 41 -68.68 3.01 -90.20
N LYS A 42 -69.53 2.90 -91.24
CA LYS A 42 -71.00 3.15 -91.17
C LYS A 42 -71.83 2.01 -90.60
N LEU A 43 -71.26 0.82 -90.38
CA LEU A 43 -71.86 -0.27 -89.61
C LEU A 43 -71.56 -0.17 -88.11
N VAL A 44 -70.52 0.60 -87.75
CA VAL A 44 -70.13 0.88 -86.36
C VAL A 44 -70.73 2.18 -85.74
N PRO A 45 -71.66 2.95 -86.35
CA PRO A 45 -72.08 4.23 -85.79
C PRO A 45 -72.89 4.00 -84.52
N ALA A 46 -72.67 4.90 -83.55
CA ALA A 46 -73.45 5.37 -82.39
C ALA A 46 -74.56 4.49 -81.73
N GLY A 47 -75.27 3.61 -82.45
CA GLY A 47 -76.21 2.64 -81.88
C GLY A 47 -75.51 1.47 -81.16
N HIS A 48 -74.30 1.10 -81.57
CA HIS A 48 -73.48 0.12 -80.83
C HIS A 48 -72.77 0.72 -79.61
N THR A 49 -72.63 2.05 -79.53
CA THR A 49 -72.23 2.72 -78.29
C THR A 49 -73.41 2.77 -77.32
N ALA A 50 -74.65 2.99 -77.76
CA ALA A 50 -75.83 2.90 -76.88
C ALA A 50 -75.99 1.50 -76.25
N ARG A 51 -75.91 0.42 -77.05
CA ARG A 51 -75.91 -0.97 -76.53
C ARG A 51 -74.67 -1.34 -75.70
N ARG A 52 -73.53 -0.67 -75.92
CA ARG A 52 -72.31 -0.87 -75.11
C ARG A 52 -72.29 -0.04 -73.84
N ASP A 53 -72.91 1.13 -73.85
CA ASP A 53 -73.18 1.93 -72.67
C ASP A 53 -74.16 1.18 -71.79
N GLU A 54 -75.21 0.55 -72.34
CA GLU A 54 -76.05 -0.41 -71.60
C GLU A 54 -75.24 -1.58 -71.01
N LEU A 55 -74.27 -2.14 -71.75
CA LEU A 55 -73.43 -3.23 -71.26
C LEU A 55 -72.41 -2.77 -70.20
N SER A 56 -71.90 -1.54 -70.33
CA SER A 56 -70.95 -0.90 -69.40
C SER A 56 -71.67 -0.45 -68.13
N LEU A 57 -72.88 0.10 -68.27
CA LEU A 57 -73.82 0.42 -67.19
C LEU A 57 -74.28 -0.86 -66.48
N SER A 58 -74.66 -1.91 -67.22
CA SER A 58 -74.99 -3.22 -66.64
C SER A 58 -73.84 -3.81 -65.83
N LYS A 59 -72.60 -3.68 -66.32
CA LYS A 59 -71.41 -4.09 -65.56
C LYS A 59 -71.12 -3.18 -64.37
N GLY A 60 -71.40 -1.89 -64.49
CA GLY A 60 -71.37 -0.92 -63.39
C GLY A 60 -72.36 -1.28 -62.30
N ASP A 61 -73.61 -1.59 -62.67
CA ASP A 61 -74.68 -2.02 -61.78
C ASP A 61 -74.35 -3.37 -61.12
N ASP A 62 -73.74 -4.30 -61.85
CA ASP A 62 -73.22 -5.55 -61.27
C ASP A 62 -72.10 -5.30 -60.25
N ILE A 63 -71.19 -4.35 -60.52
CA ILE A 63 -70.14 -3.95 -59.58
C ILE A 63 -70.75 -3.28 -58.34
N VAL A 64 -71.74 -2.41 -58.51
CA VAL A 64 -72.47 -1.78 -57.40
C VAL A 64 -73.19 -2.84 -56.57
N ARG A 65 -73.84 -3.84 -57.20
CA ARG A 65 -74.46 -4.97 -56.52
C ARG A 65 -73.42 -5.77 -55.73
N MET A 66 -72.26 -6.10 -56.32
CA MET A 66 -71.17 -6.81 -55.63
C MET A 66 -70.61 -6.01 -54.43
N ILE A 67 -70.50 -4.68 -54.54
CA ILE A 67 -70.07 -3.81 -53.43
C ILE A 67 -71.12 -3.81 -52.31
N GLN A 68 -72.41 -3.76 -52.65
CA GLN A 68 -73.50 -3.85 -51.66
C GLN A 68 -73.51 -5.22 -50.97
N GLU A 69 -73.35 -6.31 -51.72
CA GLU A 69 -73.23 -7.66 -51.19
C GLU A 69 -72.03 -7.79 -50.25
N GLN A 70 -70.85 -7.28 -50.63
CA GLN A 70 -69.67 -7.23 -49.77
C GLN A 70 -69.93 -6.43 -48.48
N SER A 71 -70.56 -5.26 -48.60
CA SER A 71 -70.85 -4.40 -47.45
C SER A 71 -71.81 -5.09 -46.47
N SER A 72 -72.84 -5.78 -47.00
CA SER A 72 -73.77 -6.56 -46.18
C SER A 72 -73.10 -7.75 -45.48
N LEU A 73 -72.12 -8.39 -46.12
CA LEU A 73 -71.33 -9.47 -45.52
C LEU A 73 -70.38 -8.93 -44.43
N GLN A 74 -69.82 -7.72 -44.61
CA GLN A 74 -69.01 -7.07 -43.58
C GLN A 74 -69.82 -6.68 -42.35
N GLU A 75 -71.04 -6.18 -42.55
CA GLU A 75 -71.95 -5.85 -41.46
C GLU A 75 -72.33 -7.11 -40.66
N LYS A 76 -72.73 -8.18 -41.35
CA LYS A 76 -72.99 -9.49 -40.72
C LYS A 76 -71.78 -10.07 -39.99
N PHE A 77 -70.58 -9.93 -40.56
CA PHE A 77 -69.35 -10.39 -39.91
C PHE A 77 -69.07 -9.61 -38.62
N LYS A 78 -69.34 -8.30 -38.61
CA LYS A 78 -69.20 -7.45 -37.42
C LYS A 78 -70.21 -7.83 -36.35
N GLU A 79 -71.49 -7.99 -36.71
CA GLU A 79 -72.54 -8.44 -35.79
C GLU A 79 -72.23 -9.80 -35.15
N LEU A 80 -71.78 -10.78 -35.96
CA LEU A 80 -71.36 -12.10 -35.46
C LEU A 80 -70.13 -12.02 -34.57
N THR A 81 -69.20 -11.11 -34.86
CA THR A 81 -68.01 -10.88 -34.02
C THR A 81 -68.40 -10.28 -32.66
N ASP A 82 -69.31 -9.30 -32.66
CA ASP A 82 -69.82 -8.66 -31.45
C ASP A 82 -70.63 -9.68 -30.61
N SER A 83 -71.49 -10.48 -31.26
CA SER A 83 -72.22 -11.59 -30.62
C SER A 83 -71.28 -12.63 -30.02
N LYS A 84 -70.21 -13.01 -30.74
CA LYS A 84 -69.16 -13.91 -30.24
C LYS A 84 -68.45 -13.33 -29.00
N GLN A 85 -68.16 -12.03 -28.97
CA GLN A 85 -67.56 -11.38 -27.81
C GLN A 85 -68.49 -11.37 -26.60
N GLN A 86 -69.79 -11.12 -26.79
CA GLN A 86 -70.79 -11.16 -25.73
C GLN A 86 -71.01 -12.58 -25.18
N LEU A 87 -70.92 -13.59 -26.02
CA LEU A 87 -71.04 -15.00 -25.64
C LEU A 87 -69.77 -15.55 -24.97
N ARG A 88 -68.60 -14.92 -25.19
CA ARG A 88 -67.35 -15.23 -24.48
C ARG A 88 -67.44 -14.79 -23.01
N GLY A 89 -67.88 -15.70 -22.17
CA GLY A 89 -68.04 -15.49 -20.73
C GLY A 89 -69.36 -16.05 -20.18
N LEU A 90 -70.30 -16.39 -21.06
CA LEU A 90 -71.55 -17.07 -20.73
C LEU A 90 -71.38 -18.58 -20.94
N SER A 91 -72.02 -19.40 -20.09
CA SER A 91 -71.94 -20.87 -20.11
C SER A 91 -72.63 -21.54 -21.31
N ASN A 92 -73.02 -20.78 -22.32
CA ASN A 92 -73.75 -21.29 -23.49
C ASN A 92 -72.80 -21.70 -24.63
N ILE A 93 -72.15 -22.85 -24.43
CA ILE A 93 -71.14 -23.42 -25.33
C ILE A 93 -71.73 -23.74 -26.72
N GLU A 94 -72.98 -24.17 -26.80
CA GLU A 94 -73.64 -24.51 -28.07
C GLU A 94 -73.91 -23.28 -28.95
N LYS A 95 -74.43 -22.19 -28.37
CA LYS A 95 -74.63 -20.94 -29.11
C LYS A 95 -73.30 -20.34 -29.59
N LEU A 96 -72.25 -20.44 -28.78
CA LEU A 96 -70.92 -19.97 -29.16
C LEU A 96 -70.36 -20.76 -30.36
N LYS A 97 -70.51 -22.09 -30.37
CA LYS A 97 -70.11 -22.93 -31.51
C LYS A 97 -70.88 -22.60 -32.79
N ASN A 98 -72.19 -22.35 -32.70
CA ASN A 98 -72.99 -21.99 -33.87
C ASN A 98 -72.57 -20.63 -34.45
N VAL A 99 -72.35 -19.63 -33.59
CA VAL A 99 -71.82 -18.31 -34.01
C VAL A 99 -70.42 -18.43 -34.60
N GLU A 100 -69.58 -19.32 -34.09
CA GLU A 100 -68.25 -19.59 -34.67
C GLU A 100 -68.34 -20.22 -36.07
N ALA A 101 -69.24 -21.18 -36.28
CA ALA A 101 -69.47 -21.78 -37.60
C ALA A 101 -70.03 -20.76 -38.62
N GLU A 102 -71.01 -19.95 -38.21
CA GLU A 102 -71.57 -18.88 -39.05
C GLU A 102 -70.52 -17.80 -39.36
N LEU A 103 -69.64 -17.46 -38.41
CA LEU A 103 -68.55 -16.51 -38.61
C LEU A 103 -67.51 -17.03 -39.62
N GLU A 104 -67.19 -18.33 -39.58
CA GLU A 104 -66.31 -18.97 -40.56
C GLU A 104 -66.94 -18.97 -41.96
N GLU A 105 -68.23 -19.28 -42.06
CA GLU A 105 -68.95 -19.27 -43.33
C GLU A 105 -69.03 -17.85 -43.94
N VAL A 106 -69.37 -16.84 -43.13
CA VAL A 106 -69.40 -15.43 -43.56
C VAL A 106 -68.00 -14.94 -43.91
N SER A 107 -66.95 -15.37 -43.19
CA SER A 107 -65.55 -15.07 -43.53
C SER A 107 -65.15 -15.63 -44.90
N GLN A 108 -65.60 -16.84 -45.22
CA GLN A 108 -65.31 -17.47 -46.50
C GLN A 108 -66.07 -16.78 -47.63
N LYS A 109 -67.37 -16.53 -47.46
CA LYS A 109 -68.20 -15.77 -48.42
C LYS A 109 -67.65 -14.37 -48.66
N LEU A 110 -67.19 -13.68 -47.61
CA LEU A 110 -66.58 -12.36 -47.73
C LEU A 110 -65.28 -12.40 -48.53
N ARG A 111 -64.44 -13.43 -48.35
CA ARG A 111 -63.22 -13.64 -49.14
C ARG A 111 -63.53 -13.92 -50.61
N GLU A 112 -64.54 -14.74 -50.89
CA GLU A 112 -64.98 -15.07 -52.24
C GLU A 112 -65.56 -13.83 -52.95
N ALA A 113 -66.46 -13.09 -52.29
CA ALA A 113 -67.01 -11.83 -52.80
C ALA A 113 -65.92 -10.78 -53.07
N ASN A 114 -64.91 -10.65 -52.19
CA ASN A 114 -63.78 -9.74 -52.42
C ASN A 114 -62.93 -10.15 -53.62
N LYS A 115 -62.70 -11.46 -53.79
CA LYS A 115 -61.95 -12.00 -54.92
C LYS A 115 -62.69 -11.76 -56.24
N GLU A 116 -64.01 -11.94 -56.24
CA GLU A 116 -64.87 -11.71 -57.40
C GLU A 116 -64.95 -10.23 -57.75
N LEU A 117 -65.12 -9.34 -56.76
CA LEU A 117 -65.07 -7.89 -56.97
C LEU A 117 -63.70 -7.45 -57.54
N CYS A 118 -62.60 -7.89 -56.93
CA CYS A 118 -61.25 -7.57 -57.40
C CYS A 118 -60.98 -8.08 -58.82
N ARG A 119 -61.52 -9.26 -59.16
CA ARG A 119 -61.43 -9.80 -60.51
C ARG A 119 -62.23 -8.95 -61.48
N ASN A 120 -63.47 -8.59 -61.16
CA ASN A 120 -64.30 -7.76 -62.03
C ASN A 120 -63.74 -6.35 -62.22
N LEU A 121 -63.18 -5.73 -61.17
CA LEU A 121 -62.49 -4.45 -61.26
C LEU A 121 -61.22 -4.52 -62.12
N LYS A 122 -60.45 -5.62 -62.03
CA LYS A 122 -59.25 -5.84 -62.88
C LYS A 122 -59.59 -6.20 -64.31
N GLN A 123 -60.70 -6.90 -64.51
CA GLN A 123 -61.13 -7.40 -65.81
C GLN A 123 -61.97 -6.40 -66.58
N ASN A 124 -62.30 -5.23 -66.01
CA ASN A 124 -63.09 -4.22 -66.68
C ASN A 124 -62.29 -3.64 -67.85
N PRO A 125 -62.51 -4.11 -69.10
CA PRO A 125 -61.80 -3.58 -70.23
C PRO A 125 -62.42 -2.21 -70.48
N ASN A 126 -61.63 -1.18 -70.68
CA ASN A 126 -62.18 0.11 -71.11
C ASN A 126 -62.70 -0.04 -72.54
N LEU A 127 -63.91 -0.60 -72.66
CA LEU A 127 -64.59 -0.96 -73.91
C LEU A 127 -64.83 0.29 -74.76
N GLN A 128 -65.04 1.44 -74.09
CA GLN A 128 -65.22 2.73 -74.71
C GLN A 128 -63.91 3.26 -75.30
N GLU A 129 -62.83 3.31 -74.51
CA GLU A 129 -61.51 3.73 -75.03
C GLU A 129 -61.02 2.82 -76.16
N ASN A 130 -61.20 1.50 -76.03
CA ASN A 130 -60.82 0.56 -77.09
C ASN A 130 -61.65 0.75 -78.36
N ALA A 131 -62.93 1.09 -78.25
CA ALA A 131 -63.78 1.38 -79.41
C ALA A 131 -63.39 2.70 -80.07
N VAL A 132 -63.12 3.75 -79.29
CA VAL A 132 -62.61 5.04 -79.79
C VAL A 132 -61.28 4.85 -80.49
N LYS A 133 -60.35 4.10 -79.87
CA LYS A 133 -59.06 3.77 -80.48
C LYS A 133 -59.25 3.01 -81.80
N LEU A 134 -60.10 1.99 -81.82
CA LEU A 134 -60.39 1.23 -83.05
C LEU A 134 -60.93 2.14 -84.17
N GLN A 135 -61.79 3.10 -83.84
CA GLN A 135 -62.32 4.05 -84.81
C GLN A 135 -61.24 5.00 -85.35
N LEU A 136 -60.36 5.50 -84.48
CA LEU A 136 -59.22 6.32 -84.88
C LEU A 136 -58.24 5.56 -85.79
N GLU A 137 -57.91 4.31 -85.46
CA GLU A 137 -57.04 3.48 -86.30
C GLU A 137 -57.68 3.22 -87.67
N ARG A 138 -59.01 3.01 -87.72
CA ARG A 138 -59.75 2.86 -88.99
C ARG A 138 -59.70 4.12 -89.84
N GLN A 139 -59.96 5.28 -89.26
CA GLN A 139 -59.87 6.57 -89.96
C GLN A 139 -58.48 6.79 -90.51
N LYS A 140 -57.44 6.51 -89.72
CA LYS A 140 -56.05 6.62 -90.15
C LYS A 140 -55.72 5.69 -91.33
N VAL A 141 -56.24 4.46 -91.33
CA VAL A 141 -56.09 3.53 -92.46
C VAL A 141 -56.86 4.00 -93.70
N GLU A 142 -58.07 4.54 -93.53
CA GLU A 142 -58.84 5.16 -94.62
C GLU A 142 -58.08 6.33 -95.25
N GLU A 143 -57.49 7.22 -94.44
CA GLU A 143 -56.63 8.32 -94.91
C GLU A 143 -55.42 7.80 -95.68
N TRP A 144 -54.76 6.75 -95.17
CA TRP A 144 -53.61 6.16 -95.87
C TRP A 144 -53.97 5.56 -97.22
N TYR A 145 -55.11 4.88 -97.32
CA TYR A 145 -55.57 4.35 -98.60
C TYR A 145 -55.99 5.45 -99.57
N ALA A 146 -56.60 6.54 -99.08
CA ALA A 146 -56.94 7.69 -99.90
C ALA A 146 -55.70 8.37 -100.47
N ASP A 147 -54.69 8.65 -99.62
CA ASP A 147 -53.42 9.25 -100.04
C ASP A 147 -52.69 8.39 -101.09
N VAL A 148 -52.73 7.06 -100.93
CA VAL A 148 -52.10 6.13 -101.88
C VAL A 148 -52.88 6.07 -103.19
N ARG A 149 -54.21 6.14 -103.15
CA ARG A 149 -55.03 6.21 -104.35
C ARG A 149 -54.73 7.49 -105.14
N ASP A 150 -54.52 8.62 -104.46
CA ASP A 150 -54.11 9.88 -105.10
C ASP A 150 -52.68 9.77 -105.66
N GLU A 151 -51.72 9.24 -104.89
CA GLU A 151 -50.34 9.05 -105.33
C GLU A 151 -50.23 8.11 -106.56
N LEU A 152 -51.02 7.04 -106.58
CA LEU A 152 -51.05 6.09 -107.70
C LEU A 152 -51.66 6.70 -108.96
N GLN A 153 -52.63 7.60 -108.81
CA GLN A 153 -53.26 8.27 -109.94
C GLN A 153 -52.37 9.37 -110.56
N ASP A 154 -51.64 10.11 -109.72
CA ASP A 154 -50.87 11.28 -110.17
C ASP A 154 -49.41 10.94 -110.52
N ALA A 155 -48.78 10.04 -109.75
CA ALA A 155 -47.34 9.76 -109.82
C ALA A 155 -47.00 8.30 -110.18
N TYR A 156 -48.00 7.41 -110.25
CA TYR A 156 -47.83 5.96 -110.47
C TYR A 156 -46.86 5.30 -109.46
N THR A 157 -46.83 5.82 -108.22
CA THR A 157 -46.02 5.30 -107.10
C THR A 157 -46.86 5.12 -105.85
N PHE A 158 -46.32 4.37 -104.88
CA PHE A 158 -46.91 4.15 -103.56
C PHE A 158 -45.86 4.29 -102.44
N LYS A 159 -44.90 5.20 -102.64
CA LYS A 159 -43.78 5.40 -101.71
C LYS A 159 -44.27 5.87 -100.36
N SER A 160 -45.30 6.73 -100.32
CA SER A 160 -45.82 7.26 -99.06
C SER A 160 -46.26 6.14 -98.11
N LEU A 161 -46.90 5.07 -98.64
CA LEU A 161 -47.28 3.90 -97.86
C LEU A 161 -46.08 3.09 -97.39
N GLN A 162 -45.08 2.89 -98.27
CA GLN A 162 -43.86 2.17 -97.89
C GLN A 162 -43.15 2.87 -96.73
N ASP A 163 -43.00 4.19 -96.81
CA ASP A 163 -42.35 5.00 -95.78
C ASP A 163 -43.16 4.99 -94.48
N ARG A 164 -44.51 5.13 -94.55
CA ARG A 164 -45.40 5.05 -93.37
C ARG A 164 -45.34 3.68 -92.68
N VAL A 165 -45.38 2.58 -93.45
CA VAL A 165 -45.27 1.23 -92.90
C VAL A 165 -43.89 0.98 -92.28
N ALA A 166 -42.82 1.47 -92.90
CA ALA A 166 -41.47 1.40 -92.33
C ALA A 166 -41.38 2.19 -91.02
N GLN A 167 -41.96 3.39 -90.97
CA GLN A 167 -42.01 4.22 -89.78
C GLN A 167 -42.81 3.55 -88.64
N GLU A 168 -43.97 2.95 -88.92
CA GLU A 168 -44.75 2.23 -87.91
C GLU A 168 -44.05 0.99 -87.38
N LYS A 169 -43.41 0.20 -88.26
CA LYS A 169 -42.60 -0.95 -87.83
C LYS A 169 -41.48 -0.49 -86.88
N HIS A 170 -40.80 0.59 -87.23
CA HIS A 170 -39.76 1.16 -86.39
C HIS A 170 -40.28 1.70 -85.05
N GLN A 171 -41.45 2.35 -85.04
CA GLN A 171 -42.11 2.79 -83.80
C GLN A 171 -42.53 1.60 -82.92
N GLN A 172 -43.03 0.53 -83.53
CA GLN A 172 -43.42 -0.70 -82.82
C GLN A 172 -42.21 -1.40 -82.20
N GLU A 173 -41.08 -1.46 -82.90
CA GLU A 173 -39.82 -1.98 -82.36
C GLU A 173 -39.35 -1.15 -81.15
N LYS A 174 -39.35 0.19 -81.28
CA LYS A 174 -39.03 1.10 -80.16
C LYS A 174 -39.95 0.87 -78.96
N LEU A 175 -41.26 0.73 -79.20
CA LEU A 175 -42.23 0.47 -78.12
C LEU A 175 -41.94 -0.86 -77.42
N ASN A 176 -41.58 -1.90 -78.17
CA ASN A 176 -41.23 -3.21 -77.61
C ASN A 176 -39.92 -3.15 -76.80
N GLU A 177 -38.92 -2.41 -77.26
CA GLU A 177 -37.68 -2.17 -76.53
C GLU A 177 -37.93 -1.41 -75.23
N VAL A 178 -38.74 -0.36 -75.27
CA VAL A 178 -39.16 0.39 -74.08
C VAL A 178 -39.88 -0.54 -73.10
N LYS A 179 -40.86 -1.34 -73.56
CA LYS A 179 -41.56 -2.31 -72.69
C LYS A 179 -40.61 -3.30 -72.03
N LYS A 180 -39.61 -3.81 -72.78
CA LYS A 180 -38.59 -4.71 -72.24
C LYS A 180 -37.75 -4.00 -71.16
N ARG A 181 -37.23 -2.81 -71.45
CA ARG A 181 -36.46 -2.00 -70.48
C ARG A 181 -37.26 -1.65 -69.24
N THR A 182 -38.53 -1.28 -69.39
CA THR A 182 -39.41 -0.99 -68.25
C THR A 182 -39.63 -2.23 -67.38
N ARG A 183 -39.79 -3.41 -67.99
CA ARG A 183 -39.93 -4.67 -67.24
C ARG A 183 -38.64 -5.03 -66.49
N GLU A 184 -37.49 -4.89 -67.14
CA GLU A 184 -36.18 -5.13 -66.53
C GLU A 184 -35.92 -4.15 -65.38
N SER A 185 -36.19 -2.86 -65.57
CA SER A 185 -36.08 -1.83 -64.54
C SER A 185 -37.03 -2.11 -63.36
N ALA A 186 -38.29 -2.45 -63.62
CA ALA A 186 -39.23 -2.81 -62.56
C ALA A 186 -38.80 -4.06 -61.78
N GLN A 187 -38.16 -5.04 -62.44
CA GLN A 187 -37.59 -6.20 -61.77
C GLN A 187 -36.37 -5.81 -60.92
N ALA A 188 -35.49 -4.96 -61.43
CA ALA A 188 -34.34 -4.45 -60.68
C ALA A 188 -34.77 -3.67 -59.42
N VAL A 189 -35.77 -2.79 -59.53
CA VAL A 189 -36.34 -2.07 -58.39
C VAL A 189 -36.87 -3.04 -57.34
N ARG A 190 -37.61 -4.07 -57.74
CA ARG A 190 -38.12 -5.09 -56.79
C ARG A 190 -37.01 -5.86 -56.08
N LEU A 191 -35.91 -6.16 -56.77
CA LEU A 191 -34.76 -6.82 -56.16
C LEU A 191 -34.07 -5.89 -55.16
N LEU A 192 -33.84 -4.64 -55.53
CA LEU A 192 -33.24 -3.63 -54.65
C LEU A 192 -34.12 -3.35 -53.41
N GLU A 193 -35.44 -3.27 -53.57
CA GLU A 193 -36.36 -3.14 -52.43
C GLU A 193 -36.32 -4.35 -51.50
N ALA A 194 -36.11 -5.56 -52.04
CA ALA A 194 -35.98 -6.77 -51.25
C ALA A 194 -34.63 -6.83 -50.51
N GLU A 195 -33.54 -6.41 -51.15
CA GLU A 195 -32.21 -6.29 -50.54
C GLU A 195 -32.21 -5.24 -49.44
N LEU A 196 -32.75 -4.04 -49.69
CA LEU A 196 -32.89 -2.99 -48.69
C LEU A 196 -33.69 -3.46 -47.46
N LYS A 197 -34.78 -4.20 -47.67
CA LYS A 197 -35.56 -4.79 -46.56
C LYS A 197 -34.76 -5.83 -45.77
N LYS A 198 -33.93 -6.63 -46.42
CA LYS A 198 -33.05 -7.59 -45.73
C LYS A 198 -31.98 -6.87 -44.92
N GLU A 199 -31.29 -5.92 -45.55
CA GLU A 199 -30.21 -5.15 -44.94
C GLU A 199 -30.70 -4.34 -43.74
N THR A 200 -31.84 -3.64 -43.86
CA THR A 200 -32.48 -2.97 -42.70
C THR A 200 -32.83 -3.94 -41.57
N ALA A 201 -33.32 -5.14 -41.86
CA ALA A 201 -33.63 -6.15 -40.86
C ALA A 201 -32.37 -6.78 -40.22
N GLU A 202 -31.26 -6.86 -40.95
CA GLU A 202 -29.96 -7.28 -40.43
C GLU A 202 -29.36 -6.20 -39.53
N TYR A 203 -29.35 -4.93 -39.98
CA TYR A 203 -28.95 -3.79 -39.15
C TYR A 203 -29.76 -3.69 -37.86
N GLU A 204 -31.08 -3.86 -37.90
CA GLU A 204 -31.91 -3.87 -36.69
C GLU A 204 -31.54 -5.00 -35.72
N ARG A 205 -31.17 -6.19 -36.24
CA ARG A 205 -30.72 -7.31 -35.40
C ARG A 205 -29.37 -7.00 -34.76
N GLU A 206 -28.41 -6.50 -35.54
CA GLU A 206 -27.10 -6.10 -35.03
C GLU A 206 -27.20 -4.98 -33.99
N MET A 207 -28.06 -3.98 -34.23
CA MET A 207 -28.33 -2.91 -33.27
C MET A 207 -28.95 -3.44 -31.97
N LYS A 208 -29.84 -4.44 -32.04
CA LYS A 208 -30.39 -5.10 -30.84
C LYS A 208 -29.32 -5.90 -30.11
N GLN A 209 -28.47 -6.63 -30.82
CA GLN A 209 -27.40 -7.42 -30.23
C GLN A 209 -26.36 -6.52 -29.54
N THR A 210 -25.86 -5.51 -30.24
CA THR A 210 -24.90 -4.54 -29.68
C THR A 210 -25.47 -3.79 -28.48
N ASN A 211 -26.74 -3.38 -28.52
CA ASN A 211 -27.39 -2.77 -27.35
C ASN A 211 -27.55 -3.73 -26.16
N ALA A 212 -27.79 -5.02 -26.42
CA ALA A 212 -27.83 -6.03 -25.37
C ALA A 212 -26.44 -6.23 -24.74
N GLU A 213 -25.38 -6.31 -25.56
CA GLU A 213 -23.99 -6.39 -25.12
C GLU A 213 -23.56 -5.13 -24.32
N ILE A 214 -23.95 -3.93 -24.77
CA ILE A 214 -23.73 -2.70 -24.02
C ILE A 214 -24.42 -2.76 -22.65
N SER A 215 -25.63 -3.31 -22.58
CA SER A 215 -26.38 -3.42 -21.33
C SER A 215 -25.71 -4.42 -20.37
N SER A 216 -25.28 -5.58 -20.85
CA SER A 216 -24.57 -6.55 -20.01
C SER A 216 -23.23 -5.99 -19.51
N LEU A 217 -22.46 -5.33 -20.38
CA LEU A 217 -21.20 -4.68 -19.98
C LEU A 217 -21.41 -3.56 -18.96
N LYS A 218 -22.51 -2.80 -19.06
CA LYS A 218 -22.88 -1.79 -18.05
C LYS A 218 -23.19 -2.44 -16.70
N GLU A 219 -23.93 -3.54 -16.70
CA GLU A 219 -24.24 -4.30 -15.48
C GLU A 219 -22.97 -4.86 -14.84
N GLU A 220 -22.09 -5.47 -15.63
CA GLU A 220 -20.79 -5.97 -15.15
C GLU A 220 -19.92 -4.85 -14.57
N LEU A 221 -19.89 -3.69 -15.23
CA LEU A 221 -19.15 -2.53 -14.76
C LEU A 221 -19.71 -1.99 -13.44
N GLN A 222 -21.04 -1.92 -13.29
CA GLN A 222 -21.68 -1.54 -12.03
C GLN A 222 -21.38 -2.56 -10.92
N GLN A 223 -21.50 -3.86 -11.21
CA GLN A 223 -21.15 -4.91 -10.25
C GLN A 223 -19.69 -4.84 -9.81
N ASN A 224 -18.76 -4.63 -10.74
CA ASN A 224 -17.34 -4.49 -10.43
C ASN A 224 -17.06 -3.23 -9.60
N ARG A 225 -17.71 -2.10 -9.91
CA ARG A 225 -17.61 -0.88 -9.08
C ARG A 225 -18.11 -1.13 -7.66
N LEU A 226 -19.27 -1.78 -7.49
CA LEU A 226 -19.83 -2.11 -6.19
C LEU A 226 -18.90 -3.07 -5.42
N LYS A 227 -18.40 -4.13 -6.07
CA LYS A 227 -17.45 -5.07 -5.47
C LYS A 227 -16.16 -4.36 -5.03
N SER A 228 -15.58 -3.51 -5.87
CA SER A 228 -14.36 -2.76 -5.53
C SER A 228 -14.59 -1.77 -4.40
N SER A 229 -15.70 -1.02 -4.42
CA SER A 229 -16.06 -0.10 -3.34
C SER A 229 -16.28 -0.82 -2.01
N LEU A 230 -16.95 -1.98 -2.04
CA LEU A 230 -17.18 -2.78 -0.84
C LEU A 230 -15.88 -3.40 -0.30
N LYS A 231 -14.99 -3.87 -1.19
CA LYS A 231 -13.65 -4.34 -0.81
C LYS A 231 -12.82 -3.25 -0.16
N LEU A 232 -12.75 -2.06 -0.78
CA LEU A 232 -12.05 -0.90 -0.21
C LEU A 232 -12.61 -0.55 1.17
N SER A 233 -13.93 -0.44 1.32
CA SER A 233 -14.53 -0.13 2.62
C SER A 233 -14.25 -1.20 3.68
N PHE A 234 -14.21 -2.48 3.29
CA PHE A 234 -13.87 -3.57 4.19
C PHE A 234 -12.39 -3.51 4.61
N GLU A 235 -11.48 -3.32 3.65
CA GLU A 235 -10.05 -3.15 3.89
C GLU A 235 -9.76 -1.93 4.77
N GLU A 236 -10.41 -0.79 4.51
CA GLU A 236 -10.31 0.42 5.33
C GLU A 236 -10.76 0.14 6.77
N LYS A 237 -11.90 -0.52 6.97
CA LYS A 237 -12.39 -0.89 8.31
C LYS A 237 -11.44 -1.88 9.01
N GLN A 238 -10.89 -2.83 8.26
CA GLN A 238 -9.95 -3.80 8.80
C GLN A 238 -8.64 -3.13 9.22
N LEU A 239 -8.08 -2.25 8.39
CA LEU A 239 -6.88 -1.47 8.69
C LEU A 239 -7.12 -0.53 9.88
N ALA A 240 -8.25 0.18 9.93
CA ALA A 240 -8.59 1.03 11.05
C ALA A 240 -8.73 0.23 12.36
N ALA A 241 -9.32 -0.96 12.32
CA ALA A 241 -9.42 -1.84 13.49
C ALA A 241 -8.04 -2.35 13.94
N GLN A 242 -7.15 -2.69 13.00
CA GLN A 242 -5.77 -3.09 13.28
C GLN A 242 -4.96 -1.93 13.88
N GLU A 243 -5.06 -0.74 13.32
CA GLU A 243 -4.42 0.47 13.82
C GLU A 243 -4.89 0.76 15.25
N GLN A 244 -6.20 0.74 15.51
CA GLN A 244 -6.74 0.94 16.86
C GLN A 244 -6.28 -0.14 17.84
N ALA A 245 -6.19 -1.41 17.41
CA ALA A 245 -5.67 -2.48 18.25
C ALA A 245 -4.20 -2.25 18.59
N LEU A 246 -3.38 -1.87 17.60
CA LEU A 246 -1.97 -1.57 17.77
C LEU A 246 -1.76 -0.36 18.69
N LEU A 247 -2.53 0.71 18.51
CA LEU A 247 -2.51 1.89 19.38
C LEU A 247 -2.84 1.53 20.83
N ARG A 248 -3.83 0.65 21.08
CA ARG A 248 -4.14 0.18 22.44
C ARG A 248 -2.96 -0.58 23.06
N VAL A 249 -2.29 -1.43 22.29
CA VAL A 249 -1.10 -2.15 22.76
C VAL A 249 0.05 -1.18 23.09
N PHE A 250 0.30 -0.20 22.22
CA PHE A 250 1.31 0.82 22.47
C PHE A 250 0.98 1.66 23.70
N GLN A 251 -0.27 2.09 23.87
CA GLN A 251 -0.71 2.81 25.06
C GLN A 251 -0.50 1.99 26.35
N GLN A 252 -0.83 0.69 26.33
CA GLN A 252 -0.55 -0.19 27.46
C GLN A 252 0.94 -0.29 27.77
N LYS A 253 1.78 -0.45 26.73
CA LYS A 253 3.23 -0.50 26.88
C LYS A 253 3.80 0.82 27.41
N GLU A 254 3.28 1.94 26.95
CA GLU A 254 3.66 3.27 27.42
C GLU A 254 3.32 3.44 28.90
N ILE A 255 2.11 3.04 29.33
CA ILE A 255 1.72 3.06 30.75
C ILE A 255 2.62 2.14 31.59
N GLU A 256 2.96 0.94 31.10
CA GLU A 256 3.88 0.03 31.78
C GLU A 256 5.27 0.66 31.96
N LEU A 257 5.82 1.24 30.89
CA LEU A 257 7.13 1.90 30.93
C LEU A 257 7.11 3.13 31.85
N GLN A 258 6.04 3.93 31.82
CA GLN A 258 5.86 5.06 32.74
C GLN A 258 5.81 4.59 34.20
N ARG A 259 5.12 3.48 34.49
CA ARG A 259 5.12 2.88 35.84
C ARG A 259 6.48 2.37 36.26
N GLN A 260 7.23 1.73 35.35
CA GLN A 260 8.60 1.28 35.63
C GLN A 260 9.49 2.49 35.91
N LEU A 261 9.46 3.51 35.05
CA LEU A 261 10.21 4.75 35.26
C LEU A 261 9.88 5.40 36.61
N ALA A 262 8.61 5.48 36.99
CA ALA A 262 8.20 6.03 38.28
C ALA A 262 8.73 5.21 39.47
N LYS A 263 8.79 3.88 39.36
CA LYS A 263 9.38 3.01 40.38
C LYS A 263 10.89 3.22 40.50
N GLU A 264 11.60 3.15 39.39
CA GLU A 264 13.05 3.36 39.33
C GLU A 264 13.43 4.75 39.88
N LEU A 265 12.66 5.80 39.54
CA LEU A 265 12.86 7.15 40.10
C LEU A 265 12.63 7.18 41.62
N SER A 266 11.63 6.48 42.12
CA SER A 266 11.38 6.39 43.58
C SER A 266 12.47 5.60 44.29
N GLU A 267 12.98 4.53 43.69
CA GLU A 267 14.07 3.72 44.24
C GLU A 267 15.38 4.54 44.25
N ALA A 268 15.71 5.21 43.14
CA ALA A 268 16.85 6.13 43.07
C ALA A 268 16.76 7.25 44.12
N TYR A 269 15.58 7.84 44.32
CA TYR A 269 15.37 8.85 45.35
C TYR A 269 15.58 8.28 46.77
N LEU A 270 15.09 7.07 47.03
CA LEU A 270 15.28 6.40 48.32
C LEU A 270 16.77 6.06 48.56
N GLU A 271 17.48 5.60 47.53
CA GLU A 271 18.91 5.34 47.59
C GLU A 271 19.72 6.62 47.82
N GLU A 272 19.40 7.71 47.12
CA GLU A 272 20.04 9.01 47.33
C GLU A 272 19.76 9.54 48.74
N PHE A 273 18.52 9.41 49.22
CA PHE A 273 18.16 9.75 50.60
C PHE A 273 18.94 8.90 51.63
N ALA A 274 18.95 7.58 51.47
CA ALA A 274 19.71 6.69 52.36
C ALA A 274 21.21 6.99 52.31
N HIS A 275 21.77 7.22 51.12
CA HIS A 275 23.17 7.58 50.94
C HIS A 275 23.51 8.90 51.63
N THR A 276 22.67 9.92 51.48
CA THR A 276 22.88 11.22 52.16
C THR A 276 22.80 11.08 53.68
N GLU A 277 21.87 10.31 54.22
CA GLU A 277 21.78 10.04 55.66
C GLU A 277 22.98 9.22 56.18
N ILE A 278 23.42 8.19 55.45
CA ILE A 278 24.64 7.42 55.79
C ILE A 278 25.88 8.32 55.76
N LEU A 279 26.00 9.19 54.77
CA LEU A 279 27.10 10.16 54.71
C LEU A 279 27.06 11.15 55.87
N LYS A 280 25.88 11.65 56.26
CA LYS A 280 25.74 12.52 57.44
C LYS A 280 26.17 11.78 58.71
N PHE A 281 25.61 10.60 58.96
CA PHE A 281 25.99 9.77 60.10
C PHE A 281 27.50 9.47 60.13
N SER A 282 28.08 9.10 58.98
CA SER A 282 29.51 8.82 58.88
C SER A 282 30.35 10.07 59.16
N ARG A 283 29.94 11.25 58.69
CA ARG A 283 30.62 12.53 59.00
C ARG A 283 30.51 12.86 60.48
N GLU A 284 29.34 12.73 61.08
CA GLU A 284 29.11 12.95 62.51
C GLU A 284 29.92 11.98 63.36
N TYR A 285 29.97 10.70 63.00
CA TYR A 285 30.78 9.70 63.67
C TYR A 285 32.28 9.99 63.55
N ILE A 286 32.77 10.34 62.35
CA ILE A 286 34.17 10.75 62.15
C ILE A 286 34.48 11.98 63.02
N GLN A 287 33.57 12.96 63.07
CA GLN A 287 33.74 14.16 63.89
C GLN A 287 33.80 13.79 65.38
N ASN A 288 32.88 12.98 65.88
CA ASN A 288 32.89 12.52 67.27
C ASN A 288 34.18 11.78 67.62
N VAL A 289 34.67 10.89 66.76
CA VAL A 289 35.95 10.19 66.96
C VAL A 289 37.13 11.16 66.92
N GLN A 290 37.09 12.19 66.05
CA GLN A 290 38.10 13.24 66.03
C GLN A 290 38.08 14.06 67.32
N ASP A 291 36.90 14.42 67.83
CA ASP A 291 36.73 15.18 69.06
C ASP A 291 37.18 14.35 70.27
N GLU A 292 36.84 13.06 70.33
CA GLU A 292 37.34 12.13 71.36
C GLU A 292 38.86 12.00 71.28
N LYS A 293 39.42 11.86 70.08
CA LYS A 293 40.87 11.83 69.87
C LYS A 293 41.52 13.12 70.35
N GLN A 294 40.94 14.29 70.05
CA GLN A 294 41.42 15.58 70.53
C GLN A 294 41.33 15.68 72.05
N ALA A 295 40.21 15.28 72.66
CA ALA A 295 40.05 15.26 74.11
C ALA A 295 41.04 14.31 74.80
N TRP A 296 41.29 13.13 74.24
CA TRP A 296 42.33 12.22 74.72
C TRP A 296 43.73 12.80 74.55
N HIS A 297 44.00 13.45 73.42
CA HIS A 297 45.27 14.12 73.20
C HIS A 297 45.48 15.25 74.21
N GLU A 298 44.47 16.07 74.48
CA GLU A 298 44.50 17.12 75.52
C GLU A 298 44.69 16.58 76.93
N ARG A 299 44.03 15.47 77.27
CA ARG A 299 44.23 14.79 78.57
C ARG A 299 45.65 14.26 78.68
N PHE A 300 46.12 13.58 77.64
CA PHE A 300 47.47 13.03 77.59
C PHE A 300 48.51 14.15 77.68
N THR A 301 48.37 15.27 76.96
CA THR A 301 49.29 16.40 77.07
C THR A 301 49.25 17.02 78.46
N LYS A 302 48.06 17.24 79.05
CA LYS A 302 47.93 17.73 80.43
C LYS A 302 48.61 16.80 81.44
N GLU A 303 48.34 15.50 81.40
CA GLU A 303 48.98 14.51 82.28
C GLU A 303 50.50 14.45 82.06
N THR A 304 50.95 14.54 80.81
CA THR A 304 52.40 14.55 80.50
C THR A 304 53.05 15.82 81.03
N GLU A 305 52.41 16.98 80.88
CA GLU A 305 52.85 18.26 81.43
C GLU A 305 52.87 18.24 82.97
N GLU A 306 51.85 17.67 83.61
CA GLU A 306 51.80 17.49 85.06
C GLU A 306 52.92 16.55 85.54
N LYS A 307 53.13 15.43 84.86
CA LYS A 307 54.23 14.50 85.15
C LYS A 307 55.60 15.13 84.90
N GLN A 308 55.75 15.98 83.87
CA GLN A 308 56.97 16.76 83.67
C GLN A 308 57.16 17.85 84.73
N LYS A 309 56.09 18.49 85.21
CA LYS A 309 56.14 19.40 86.36
C LYS A 309 56.56 18.66 87.64
N GLU A 310 56.01 17.47 87.90
CA GLU A 310 56.43 16.61 89.01
C GLU A 310 57.89 16.18 88.87
N LEU A 311 58.32 15.73 87.69
CA LEU A 311 59.70 15.32 87.43
C LEU A 311 60.68 16.48 87.59
N THR A 312 60.33 17.68 87.10
CA THR A 312 61.16 18.88 87.31
C THR A 312 61.18 19.33 88.77
N ALA A 313 60.09 19.19 89.52
CA ALA A 313 60.07 19.44 90.96
C ALA A 313 60.96 18.44 91.73
N LEU A 314 60.89 17.15 91.37
CA LEU A 314 61.75 16.10 91.93
C LEU A 314 63.23 16.33 91.58
N LEU A 315 63.55 16.73 90.35
CA LEU A 315 64.92 17.10 89.97
C LEU A 315 65.40 18.34 90.72
N LYS A 316 64.54 19.35 90.96
CA LYS A 316 64.88 20.50 91.81
C LYS A 316 65.14 20.06 93.26
N HIS A 317 64.32 19.16 93.79
CA HIS A 317 64.49 18.60 95.14
C HIS A 317 65.75 17.72 95.26
N GLN A 318 66.06 16.92 94.24
CA GLN A 318 67.30 16.15 94.17
C GLN A 318 68.50 17.09 94.11
N ASN A 319 68.44 18.15 93.30
CA ASN A 319 69.51 19.15 93.22
C ASN A 319 69.70 19.95 94.50
N SER A 320 68.62 20.26 95.23
CA SER A 320 68.73 20.89 96.55
C SER A 320 69.35 19.94 97.58
N LEU A 321 68.96 18.66 97.56
CA LEU A 321 69.59 17.62 98.39
C LEU A 321 71.08 17.45 98.06
N LEU A 322 71.44 17.40 96.78
CA LEU A 322 72.83 17.36 96.33
C LEU A 322 73.62 18.59 96.79
N ARG A 323 73.03 19.79 96.77
CA ARG A 323 73.66 20.99 97.35
C ARG A 323 73.86 20.87 98.85
N THR A 324 72.86 20.40 99.60
CA THR A 324 73.01 20.19 101.06
C THR A 324 74.06 19.13 101.37
N LEU A 325 74.16 18.09 100.54
CA LEU A 325 75.16 17.04 100.68
C LEU A 325 76.56 17.56 100.34
N ALA A 326 76.70 18.39 99.31
CA ALA A 326 77.97 19.06 98.99
C ALA A 326 78.44 19.99 100.13
N VAL A 327 77.53 20.73 100.76
CA VAL A 327 77.85 21.56 101.95
C VAL A 327 78.24 20.68 103.15
N ALA A 328 77.57 19.55 103.36
CA ALA A 328 77.92 18.61 104.43
C ALA A 328 79.28 17.92 104.17
N GLN A 329 79.60 17.61 102.91
CA GLN A 329 80.90 17.07 102.51
C GLN A 329 82.02 18.11 102.67
N GLN A 330 81.81 19.36 102.25
CA GLN A 330 82.77 20.44 102.52
C GLN A 330 83.06 20.62 104.02
N ARG A 331 82.04 20.54 104.88
CA ARG A 331 82.25 20.59 106.35
C ARG A 331 83.05 19.41 106.87
N LEU A 332 82.84 18.21 106.33
CA LEU A 332 83.62 17.02 106.72
C LEU A 332 85.06 17.09 106.24
N ASP A 333 85.31 17.67 105.06
CA ASP A 333 86.66 17.85 104.54
C ASP A 333 87.41 18.96 105.30
N GLU A 334 86.76 20.06 105.67
CA GLU A 334 87.31 21.09 106.56
C GLU A 334 87.66 20.54 107.97
N ASP A 335 86.81 19.65 108.52
CA ASP A 335 87.08 18.99 109.80
C ASP A 335 88.21 17.94 109.73
N ARG A 336 88.42 17.31 108.57
CA ARG A 336 89.57 16.42 108.33
C ARG A 336 90.88 17.20 108.19
N GLU A 337 90.87 18.30 107.45
CA GLU A 337 92.06 19.15 107.30
C GLU A 337 92.50 19.78 108.63
N ARG A 338 91.57 20.11 109.52
CA ARG A 338 91.89 20.55 110.90
C ARG A 338 92.58 19.45 111.72
N LYS A 339 92.11 18.21 111.64
CA LYS A 339 92.69 17.07 112.36
C LYS A 339 94.07 16.68 111.83
N ASP A 340 94.27 16.74 110.51
CA ASP A 340 95.58 16.45 109.89
C ASP A 340 96.63 17.54 110.19
N ALA A 341 96.21 18.79 110.39
CA ALA A 341 97.10 19.88 110.82
C ALA A 341 97.56 19.70 112.29
N GLU A 342 96.69 19.20 113.17
CA GLU A 342 97.02 18.91 114.57
C GLU A 342 97.95 17.68 114.70
N GLU A 343 97.76 16.63 113.91
CA GLU A 343 98.64 15.44 113.91
C GLU A 343 100.04 15.74 113.36
N LYS A 344 100.17 16.56 112.31
CA LYS A 344 101.49 16.96 111.77
C LYS A 344 102.30 17.82 112.76
N ALA A 345 101.65 18.61 113.61
CA ALA A 345 102.32 19.39 114.66
C ALA A 345 102.80 18.52 115.84
N ALA A 346 102.13 17.40 116.13
CA ALA A 346 102.51 16.46 117.18
C ALA A 346 103.72 15.58 116.79
N ILE A 347 103.81 15.16 115.53
CA ILE A 347 104.91 14.29 115.03
C ILE A 347 106.26 15.04 114.99
N ALA A 348 106.27 16.34 114.70
CA ALA A 348 107.50 17.15 114.70
C ALA A 348 108.12 17.35 116.11
N LYS A 349 107.31 17.35 117.17
CA LYS A 349 107.80 17.46 118.57
C LYS A 349 108.34 16.13 119.13
N ALA A 350 107.86 14.99 118.64
CA ALA A 350 108.31 13.66 119.08
C ALA A 350 109.70 13.27 118.51
N ALA A 351 110.07 13.75 117.31
CA ALA A 351 111.35 13.42 116.67
C ALA A 351 112.57 14.03 117.38
N ILE A 352 112.43 15.18 118.04
CA ILE A 352 113.53 15.92 118.70
C ILE A 352 113.93 15.29 120.06
N LEU A 353 113.02 14.57 120.72
CA LEU A 353 113.27 13.92 122.02
C LEU A 353 113.99 12.56 121.89
N VAL A 354 113.85 11.87 120.75
CA VAL A 354 114.44 10.54 120.52
C VAL A 354 115.96 10.62 120.26
N GLU A 355 116.46 11.67 119.61
CA GLU A 355 117.91 11.87 119.36
C GLU A 355 118.71 12.13 120.66
N ARG A 356 118.13 12.82 121.66
CA ARG A 356 118.80 13.05 122.96
C ARG A 356 118.95 11.79 123.81
N SER A 357 118.09 10.78 123.63
CA SER A 357 118.16 9.51 124.39
C SER A 357 119.27 8.56 123.89
N LYS A 358 119.53 8.55 122.57
CA LYS A 358 120.54 7.69 121.93
C LYS A 358 121.99 8.09 122.25
N GLN A 359 122.24 9.34 122.64
CA GLN A 359 123.56 9.81 123.08
C GLN A 359 123.88 9.43 124.54
N ALA A 360 122.85 9.24 125.39
CA ALA A 360 123.03 8.87 126.80
C ALA A 360 123.30 7.37 127.02
N GLU A 361 122.83 6.48 126.13
CA GLU A 361 123.05 5.04 126.24
C GLU A 361 124.49 4.61 125.87
N LYS A 362 125.14 5.31 124.93
CA LYS A 362 126.54 5.02 124.52
C LYS A 362 127.56 5.22 125.65
N LEU A 363 127.30 6.16 126.57
CA LEU A 363 128.18 6.41 127.72
C LEU A 363 128.00 5.39 128.87
N LYS A 364 126.84 4.72 128.96
CA LYS A 364 126.58 3.68 129.99
C LYS A 364 127.16 2.30 129.61
N GLN A 365 127.27 1.98 128.33
CA GLN A 365 127.78 0.68 127.88
C GLN A 365 129.31 0.54 128.02
N ALA A 366 130.07 1.64 127.93
CA ALA A 366 131.54 1.63 128.10
C ALA A 366 132.01 1.37 129.56
N ALA A 367 131.18 1.68 130.57
CA ALA A 367 131.54 1.50 131.97
C ALA A 367 131.34 0.07 132.51
N SER A 368 130.57 -0.77 131.79
CA SER A 368 130.22 -2.15 132.22
C SER A 368 131.31 -3.17 131.87
N THR A 369 131.98 -3.00 130.73
CA THR A 369 132.98 -3.94 130.20
C THR A 369 134.27 -3.97 131.04
N ILE A 370 134.66 -2.86 131.65
CA ILE A 370 135.87 -2.77 132.50
C ILE A 370 135.69 -3.50 133.86
N ARG A 371 134.46 -3.63 134.36
CA ARG A 371 134.18 -4.30 135.66
C ARG A 371 134.04 -5.82 135.58
N HIS A 372 133.82 -6.39 134.38
CA HIS A 372 133.64 -7.83 134.20
C HIS A 372 134.97 -8.60 134.18
N PHE A 373 136.00 -8.07 133.49
CA PHE A 373 137.28 -8.76 133.34
C PHE A 373 138.09 -8.86 134.65
N ALA A 374 137.94 -7.92 135.58
CA ALA A 374 138.63 -7.95 136.87
C ALA A 374 138.13 -9.07 137.83
N ARG A 375 136.90 -9.58 137.66
CA ARG A 375 136.30 -10.58 138.57
C ARG A 375 136.63 -12.04 138.20
N LEU A 376 136.95 -12.32 136.95
CA LEU A 376 137.20 -13.69 136.48
C LEU A 376 138.60 -14.20 136.86
N TYR A 377 139.59 -13.32 136.91
CA TYR A 377 140.98 -13.72 137.19
C TYR A 377 141.18 -14.19 138.64
N LEU A 378 140.45 -13.60 139.59
CA LEU A 378 140.57 -13.88 141.02
C LEU A 378 139.91 -15.19 141.49
N LYS A 379 139.10 -15.85 140.66
CA LYS A 379 138.43 -17.13 141.03
C LYS A 379 139.23 -18.38 140.67
N ARG A 380 140.24 -18.28 139.79
CA ARG A 380 141.01 -19.43 139.27
C ARG A 380 142.00 -20.05 140.28
N ILE A 381 142.18 -19.43 141.45
CA ILE A 381 143.30 -19.75 142.38
C ILE A 381 142.88 -20.63 143.58
N GLN A 382 141.62 -21.09 143.72
CA GLN A 382 141.12 -21.62 145.00
C GLN A 382 140.57 -23.06 145.08
N GLU A 383 140.74 -23.92 144.08
CA GLU A 383 140.11 -25.28 144.07
C GLU A 383 141.06 -26.50 144.00
N THR A 384 142.37 -26.39 144.28
CA THR A 384 143.32 -27.52 144.06
C THR A 384 144.18 -28.02 145.24
N LEU A 385 143.78 -27.99 146.54
CA LEU A 385 144.49 -28.78 147.60
C LEU A 385 143.77 -29.00 148.97
N GLN A 386 142.82 -29.96 149.05
CA GLN A 386 142.55 -30.92 150.16
C GLN A 386 141.77 -32.08 149.46
N GLU A 387 142.35 -33.24 149.15
CA GLU A 387 142.91 -34.20 150.11
C GLU A 387 143.98 -35.12 149.46
N SER A 388 145.19 -35.04 150.03
CA SER A 388 146.26 -36.05 150.05
C SER A 388 147.09 -36.35 148.78
N LYS A 389 148.42 -36.25 148.93
CA LYS A 389 149.51 -36.78 148.07
C LYS A 389 149.81 -35.96 146.79
N LYS A 390 150.66 -34.93 146.71
CA LYS A 390 151.67 -34.24 147.56
C LYS A 390 151.61 -32.74 147.13
N SER A 391 151.48 -31.70 147.97
CA SER A 391 152.50 -31.12 148.87
C SER A 391 151.91 -30.12 149.92
N LYS A 392 152.66 -29.82 150.99
CA LYS A 392 152.28 -29.04 152.21
C LYS A 392 152.18 -27.50 151.98
N GLY A 393 151.14 -26.81 152.49
CA GLY A 393 151.06 -25.34 152.58
C GLY A 393 149.77 -24.76 153.23
N LYS A 394 149.88 -23.65 153.99
CA LYS A 394 148.91 -23.03 154.95
C LYS A 394 147.81 -22.12 154.34
N GLY A 395 146.59 -22.11 154.91
CA GLY A 395 145.57 -21.03 154.76
C GLY A 395 144.13 -21.45 155.18
N LYS A 396 143.59 -20.87 156.26
CA LYS A 396 142.41 -21.31 157.04
C LYS A 396 141.34 -20.19 157.08
N LEU A 397 140.07 -20.59 157.28
CA LEU A 397 138.92 -19.82 157.78
C LEU A 397 138.08 -19.01 156.78
N LYS A 398 137.06 -19.68 156.19
CA LYS A 398 135.71 -19.15 155.91
C LYS A 398 134.93 -20.18 155.01
N GLY A 399 133.69 -20.60 155.36
CA GLY A 399 132.85 -21.48 154.50
C GLY A 399 131.32 -21.32 154.63
N LYS A 400 130.70 -20.36 153.97
CA LYS A 400 129.28 -19.93 153.75
C LYS A 400 129.45 -18.98 152.56
N GLY A 401 129.82 -19.67 151.48
CA GLY A 401 131.04 -19.50 150.74
C GLY A 401 130.74 -18.93 149.38
N LYS A 402 131.44 -17.90 148.93
CA LYS A 402 132.55 -17.28 149.65
C LYS A 402 131.99 -16.33 150.76
N ARG A 403 131.77 -16.70 152.06
CA ARG A 403 132.76 -17.03 153.11
C ARG A 403 133.96 -17.68 152.46
#